data_AF-A0AAE5V7V8-F1
#
_entry.id   AF-A0AAE5V7V8-F1
#
_cell.length_a   1.000
_cell.length_b   1.000
_cell.length_c   1.000
_cell.angle_alpha   90.00
_cell.angle_beta   90.00
_cell.angle_gamma   90.00
#
_symmetry.space_group_name_H-M   'P 1'
#
loop_
_entity.id
_entity.type
_entity.pdbx_description
1 polymer ?
#
loop_
_entity_poly.entity_id
_entity_poly.type
_entity_poly.pdbx_seq_one_letter_code
_entity_poly.pdbx_strand_id
1 'polypeptide(L)'
;MDGTRGSGLYSIPFLLNQCPSREWCEIFINKWDHPRHYSTMHRPGIAKIVEDKIILEGTTIQEVKKYHRDTLIMCVNDTNEEYKILRNKEIKQQQNEIKKVKDFENSLNKNINDIKF
;
A
#
# COMPACT_ATOMS: atom_id res chain seq x y z
N MET A 1 32.42 -0.97 -19.12
CA MET A 1 31.68 -0.23 -18.08
C MET A 1 32.71 0.66 -17.38
N ASP A 2 32.57 1.97 -17.46
CA ASP A 2 33.66 2.96 -17.29
C ASP A 2 33.79 3.56 -15.88
N GLY A 3 33.11 2.99 -14.87
CA GLY A 3 33.36 3.28 -13.46
C GLY A 3 32.98 4.68 -12.98
N THR A 4 32.26 5.47 -13.80
CA THR A 4 31.79 6.80 -13.42
C THR A 4 30.50 6.74 -12.59
N ARG A 5 30.28 7.73 -11.72
CA ARG A 5 29.02 7.86 -10.95
C ARG A 5 27.85 8.03 -11.93
N GLY A 6 27.00 7.01 -12.01
CA GLY A 6 25.81 7.01 -12.88
C GLY A 6 25.92 6.14 -14.14
N SER A 7 27.08 5.56 -14.48
CA SER A 7 27.25 4.79 -15.72
C SER A 7 26.76 3.33 -15.67
N GLY A 8 25.90 3.01 -14.71
CA GLY A 8 25.32 1.68 -14.52
C GLY A 8 23.97 1.71 -13.84
N LEU A 9 23.20 2.79 -14.01
CA LEU A 9 21.85 2.87 -13.44
C LEU A 9 20.92 1.96 -14.23
N TYR A 10 20.29 1.01 -13.55
CA TYR A 10 19.29 0.12 -14.13
C TYR A 10 18.12 -0.07 -13.15
N SER A 11 17.06 -0.73 -13.63
CA SER A 11 15.88 -1.02 -12.83
C SER A 11 16.10 -2.26 -11.97
N ILE A 12 15.86 -2.16 -10.67
CA ILE A 12 16.04 -3.26 -9.72
C ILE A 12 14.66 -3.71 -9.23
N PRO A 13 14.20 -4.92 -9.62
CA PRO A 13 12.94 -5.48 -9.15
C PRO A 13 13.10 -6.18 -7.80
N PHE A 14 12.09 -6.01 -6.93
CA PHE A 14 11.92 -6.71 -5.67
C PHE A 14 10.55 -7.39 -5.67
N LEU A 15 10.55 -8.71 -5.53
CA LEU A 15 9.33 -9.51 -5.55
C LEU A 15 8.54 -9.32 -4.25
N LEU A 16 7.23 -9.13 -4.40
CA LEU A 16 6.25 -9.17 -3.33
C LEU A 16 5.65 -10.57 -3.23
N ASN A 17 5.15 -10.94 -2.07
CA ASN A 17 4.52 -12.26 -1.87
C ASN A 17 3.18 -12.42 -2.61
N GLN A 18 2.59 -11.31 -3.08
CA GLN A 18 1.33 -11.27 -3.82
C GLN A 18 1.25 -9.98 -4.63
N CYS A 19 0.41 -9.98 -5.66
CA CYS A 19 0.07 -8.76 -6.38
C CYS A 19 -0.68 -7.79 -5.43
N PRO A 20 -0.12 -6.59 -5.14
CA PRO A 20 -0.76 -5.61 -4.27
C PRO A 20 -1.99 -4.99 -4.96
N SER A 21 -2.92 -4.48 -4.14
CA SER A 21 -4.03 -3.67 -4.64
C SER A 21 -3.54 -2.28 -5.07
N ARG A 22 -4.40 -1.55 -5.79
CA ARG A 22 -4.10 -0.17 -6.20
C ARG A 22 -3.86 0.74 -5.00
N GLU A 23 -4.68 0.63 -3.96
CA GLU A 23 -4.57 1.45 -2.74
C GLU A 23 -3.26 1.15 -2.01
N TRP A 24 -2.85 -0.12 -1.93
CA TRP A 24 -1.56 -0.49 -1.37
C TRP A 24 -0.41 0.15 -2.17
N CYS A 25 -0.49 0.12 -3.50
CA CYS A 25 0.50 0.75 -4.38
C CYS A 25 0.61 2.26 -4.12
N GLU A 26 -0.52 2.96 -4.03
CA GLU A 26 -0.57 4.40 -3.78
C GLU A 26 0.03 4.75 -2.41
N ILE A 27 -0.30 3.99 -1.36
CA ILE A 27 0.30 4.16 -0.03
C ILE A 27 1.81 3.93 -0.10
N PHE A 28 2.27 2.83 -0.75
CA PHE A 28 3.69 2.52 -0.84
C PHE A 28 4.49 3.62 -1.53
N ILE A 29 4.02 4.10 -2.68
CA ILE A 29 4.69 5.20 -3.41
C ILE A 29 4.82 6.42 -2.51
N ASN A 30 3.73 6.81 -1.84
CA ASN A 30 3.78 7.94 -0.91
C ASN A 30 4.78 7.72 0.25
N LYS A 31 4.84 6.50 0.82
CA LYS A 31 5.81 6.15 1.88
C LYS A 31 7.24 6.17 1.37
N TRP A 32 7.49 5.69 0.16
CA TRP A 32 8.80 5.74 -0.47
C TRP A 32 9.25 7.18 -0.73
N ASP A 33 8.34 8.05 -1.19
CA ASP A 33 8.67 9.45 -1.47
C ASP A 33 8.87 10.27 -0.21
N HIS A 34 8.18 9.90 0.88
CA HIS A 34 8.24 10.58 2.17
C HIS A 34 8.54 9.60 3.32
N PRO A 35 9.71 8.93 3.32
CA PRO A 35 10.04 7.93 4.31
C PRO A 35 10.38 8.58 5.64
N ARG A 36 10.04 7.92 6.75
CA ARG A 36 10.33 8.45 8.10
C ARG A 36 11.83 8.45 8.44
N HIS A 37 12.59 7.51 7.88
CA HIS A 37 14.04 7.42 8.01
C HIS A 37 14.68 7.06 6.67
N TYR A 38 15.69 7.84 6.29
CA TYR A 38 16.38 7.68 5.02
C TYR A 38 17.78 8.28 5.06
N SER A 39 18.66 7.82 4.17
CA SER A 39 19.98 8.41 3.99
C SER A 39 19.91 9.63 3.08
N THR A 40 20.91 10.52 3.10
CA THR A 40 20.98 11.66 2.17
C THR A 40 21.03 11.26 0.69
N MET A 41 21.28 9.98 0.38
CA MET A 41 21.25 9.41 -0.97
C MET A 41 19.85 8.94 -1.39
N HIS A 42 18.84 9.08 -0.53
CA HIS A 42 17.46 8.73 -0.88
C HIS A 42 16.95 9.55 -2.05
N ARG A 43 16.23 8.89 -2.95
CA ARG A 43 15.68 9.51 -4.16
C ARG A 43 14.19 9.21 -4.23
N PRO A 44 13.33 10.19 -3.92
CA PRO A 44 11.91 10.12 -4.22
C PRO A 44 11.67 9.94 -5.73
N GLY A 45 10.54 9.35 -6.09
CA GLY A 45 10.06 9.21 -7.47
C GLY A 45 10.71 8.09 -8.28
N ILE A 46 11.68 7.37 -7.73
CA ILE A 46 12.34 6.26 -8.45
C ILE A 46 11.62 4.92 -8.29
N ALA A 47 10.66 4.82 -7.37
CA ALA A 47 9.92 3.59 -7.13
C ALA A 47 8.67 3.53 -8.01
N LYS A 48 8.40 2.35 -8.57
CA LYS A 48 7.13 2.00 -9.21
C LYS A 48 6.71 0.58 -8.82
N ILE A 49 5.42 0.27 -8.89
CA ILE A 49 4.92 -1.09 -8.76
C ILE A 49 4.44 -1.58 -10.13
N VAL A 50 4.87 -2.77 -10.52
CA VAL A 50 4.39 -3.47 -11.72
C VAL A 50 4.09 -4.91 -11.32
N GLU A 51 2.83 -5.33 -11.47
CA GLU A 51 2.35 -6.64 -10.99
C GLU A 51 2.71 -6.83 -9.50
N ASP A 52 3.40 -7.91 -9.17
CA ASP A 52 3.90 -8.29 -7.86
C ASP A 52 5.32 -7.78 -7.57
N LYS A 53 5.80 -6.73 -8.27
CA LYS A 53 7.19 -6.25 -8.13
C LYS A 53 7.22 -4.77 -7.79
N ILE A 54 8.01 -4.41 -6.78
CA ILE A 54 8.51 -3.05 -6.60
C ILE A 54 9.74 -2.91 -7.49
N ILE A 55 9.80 -1.88 -8.32
CA ILE A 55 10.93 -1.59 -9.19
C ILE A 55 11.51 -0.25 -8.76
N LEU A 56 12.80 -0.25 -8.40
CA LEU A 56 13.57 0.98 -8.21
C LEU A 56 14.33 1.29 -9.50
N GLU A 57 14.02 2.41 -10.13
CA GLU A 57 14.66 2.88 -11.35
C GLU A 57 15.87 3.76 -11.04
N GLY A 58 16.78 3.92 -12.00
CA GLY A 58 17.85 4.91 -11.86
C GLY A 58 18.80 4.65 -10.67
N THR A 59 18.98 3.38 -10.25
CA THR A 59 19.80 3.00 -9.09
C THR A 59 20.71 1.81 -9.43
N THR A 60 21.58 1.42 -8.49
CA THR A 60 22.46 0.25 -8.62
C THR A 60 22.26 -0.71 -7.45
N ILE A 61 22.62 -1.99 -7.62
CA ILE A 61 22.52 -2.97 -6.54
C ILE A 61 23.39 -2.59 -5.33
N GLN A 62 24.50 -1.89 -5.57
CA GLN A 62 25.39 -1.43 -4.50
C GLN A 62 24.78 -0.26 -3.73
N GLU A 63 24.17 0.70 -4.42
CA GLU A 63 23.39 1.77 -3.77
C GLU A 63 22.22 1.21 -2.98
N VAL A 64 21.51 0.22 -3.54
CA VAL A 64 20.42 -0.45 -2.82
C VAL A 64 20.91 -1.05 -1.52
N LYS A 65 21.96 -1.88 -1.57
CA LYS A 65 22.51 -2.56 -0.40
C LYS A 65 22.97 -1.58 0.68
N LYS A 66 23.57 -0.45 0.27
CA LYS A 66 24.20 0.50 1.18
C LYS A 66 23.24 1.56 1.74
N TYR A 67 22.26 2.00 0.95
CA TYR A 67 21.49 3.21 1.25
C TYR A 67 19.97 3.02 1.23
N HIS A 68 19.44 2.10 0.43
CA HIS A 68 17.99 2.00 0.22
C HIS A 68 17.34 0.78 0.86
N ARG A 69 18.09 -0.30 1.15
CA ARG A 69 17.53 -1.56 1.65
C ARG A 69 16.65 -1.36 2.88
N ASP A 70 17.18 -0.67 3.88
CA ASP A 70 16.47 -0.52 5.15
C ASP A 70 15.28 0.44 5.01
N THR A 71 15.42 1.50 4.20
CA THR A 71 14.30 2.39 3.84
C THR A 71 13.21 1.64 3.08
N LEU A 72 13.57 0.77 2.13
CA LEU A 72 12.63 -0.04 1.36
C LEU A 72 11.83 -0.97 2.28
N ILE A 73 12.51 -1.71 3.15
CA ILE A 73 11.88 -2.60 4.13
C ILE A 73 10.93 -1.82 5.05
N MET A 74 11.39 -0.68 5.56
CA MET A 74 10.58 0.19 6.40
C MET A 74 9.32 0.68 5.65
N CYS A 75 9.45 1.13 4.40
CA CYS A 75 8.30 1.59 3.61
C CYS A 75 7.28 0.47 3.37
N VAL A 76 7.73 -0.76 3.09
CA VAL A 76 6.84 -1.92 2.96
C VAL A 76 6.08 -2.18 4.27
N ASN A 77 6.77 -2.16 5.42
CA ASN A 77 6.12 -2.38 6.71
C ASN A 77 5.11 -1.28 7.05
N ASP A 78 5.49 -0.01 6.88
CA ASP A 78 4.60 1.13 7.11
C ASP A 78 3.37 1.07 6.19
N THR A 79 3.56 0.64 4.93
CA THR A 79 2.47 0.44 3.97
C THR A 79 1.52 -0.66 4.43
N ASN A 80 2.05 -1.80 4.87
CA ASN A 80 1.23 -2.91 5.34
C ASN A 80 0.36 -2.53 6.53
N GLU A 81 0.92 -1.80 7.51
CA GLU A 81 0.16 -1.35 8.67
C GLU A 81 -0.93 -0.34 8.30
N GLU A 82 -0.61 0.66 7.47
CA GLU A 82 -1.59 1.66 7.04
C GLU A 82 -2.71 1.03 6.20
N TYR A 83 -2.35 0.15 5.26
CA TYR A 83 -3.31 -0.57 4.42
C TYR A 83 -4.23 -1.46 5.26
N LYS A 84 -3.69 -2.14 6.27
CA LYS A 84 -4.49 -2.95 7.21
C LYS A 84 -5.49 -2.10 7.98
N ILE A 85 -5.09 -0.92 8.45
CA ILE A 85 -5.99 0.02 9.15
C ILE A 85 -7.11 0.48 8.22
N LEU A 86 -6.77 0.87 6.98
CA LEU A 86 -7.72 1.30 5.97
C LEU A 86 -8.74 0.19 5.67
N ARG A 87 -8.26 -1.04 5.42
CA ARG A 87 -9.13 -2.17 5.11
C ARG A 87 -10.06 -2.55 6.26
N ASN A 88 -9.57 -2.52 7.50
CA ASN A 88 -10.39 -2.78 8.67
C ASN A 88 -11.49 -1.74 8.85
N LYS A 89 -11.19 -0.48 8.52
CA LYS A 89 -12.18 0.61 8.56
C LYS A 89 -13.28 0.40 7.52
N GLU A 90 -12.93 0.04 6.29
CA GLU A 90 -13.90 -0.27 5.22
C GLU A 90 -14.81 -1.43 5.60
N ILE A 91 -14.24 -2.54 6.08
CA ILE A 91 -15.02 -3.72 6.49
C ILE A 91 -16.01 -3.35 7.60
N LYS A 92 -15.56 -2.58 8.60
CA LYS A 92 -16.42 -2.13 9.70
C LYS A 92 -17.54 -1.22 9.21
N GLN A 93 -17.27 -0.34 8.24
CA GLN A 93 -18.30 0.53 7.65
C GLN A 93 -19.35 -0.29 6.90
N GLN A 94 -18.93 -1.22 6.05
CA GLN A 94 -19.85 -2.11 5.31
C GLN A 94 -20.72 -2.94 6.25
N GLN A 95 -20.14 -3.51 7.32
CA GLN A 95 -20.90 -4.26 8.33
C GLN A 95 -21.95 -3.40 9.04
N ASN A 96 -21.62 -2.14 9.36
CA ASN A 96 -22.56 -1.23 9.98
C ASN A 96 -23.71 -0.85 9.05
N GLU A 97 -23.44 -0.66 7.75
CA GLU A 97 -24.46 -0.36 6.75
C GLU A 97 -25.41 -1.53 6.56
N ILE A 98 -24.88 -2.75 6.40
CA ILE A 98 -25.68 -3.98 6.29
C ILE A 98 -26.56 -4.15 7.53
N LYS A 99 -26.00 -3.91 8.73
CA LYS A 99 -26.77 -4.00 9.98
C LYS A 99 -27.91 -2.98 10.01
N LYS A 100 -27.67 -1.72 9.63
CA LYS A 100 -28.71 -0.68 9.58
C LYS A 100 -29.83 -1.03 8.62
N VAL A 101 -29.51 -1.54 7.42
CA VAL A 101 -30.51 -1.96 6.44
C VAL A 101 -31.35 -3.10 7.00
N LYS A 102 -30.71 -4.12 7.58
CA LYS A 102 -31.42 -5.25 8.19
C LYS A 102 -32.30 -4.83 9.37
N ASP A 103 -31.82 -3.94 10.23
CA ASP A 103 -32.58 -3.41 11.36
C ASP A 103 -33.80 -2.60 10.87
N PHE A 104 -33.63 -1.83 9.80
CA PHE A 104 -34.72 -1.09 9.15
C PHE A 104 -35.77 -2.04 8.55
N GLU A 105 -35.37 -3.03 7.75
CA GLU A 105 -36.27 -4.05 7.19
C GLU A 105 -37.05 -4.81 8.27
N ASN A 106 -36.36 -5.20 9.36
CA ASN A 106 -37.01 -5.86 10.50
C ASN A 106 -38.07 -4.97 11.16
N SER A 107 -37.83 -3.65 11.26
CA SER A 107 -38.80 -2.71 11.83
C SER A 107 -40.03 -2.53 10.94
N LEU A 108 -39.85 -2.46 9.61
CA LEU A 108 -40.96 -2.43 8.65
C LEU A 108 -41.82 -3.69 8.73
N ASN A 109 -41.19 -4.87 8.79
CA ASN A 109 -41.90 -6.15 8.86
C ASN A 109 -42.72 -6.31 10.16
N LYS A 110 -42.22 -5.80 11.29
CA LYS A 110 -42.98 -5.78 12.55
C LYS A 110 -44.23 -4.90 12.41
N ASN A 111 -44.05 -3.67 11.93
CA ASN A 111 -45.15 -2.73 11.75
C ASN A 111 -46.22 -3.25 10.78
N ILE A 112 -45.84 -3.97 9.72
CA ILE A 112 -46.80 -4.58 8.78
C ILE A 112 -47.65 -5.67 9.45
N ASN A 113 -47.06 -6.48 10.33
CA ASN A 113 -47.82 -7.51 11.05
C ASN A 113 -48.81 -6.89 12.04
N ASP A 114 -48.53 -5.70 12.57
CA ASP A 114 -49.43 -4.97 13.46
C ASP A 114 -50.60 -4.28 12.73
N ILE A 115 -50.56 -4.18 11.39
CA ILE A 115 -51.57 -3.49 10.55
C ILE A 115 -52.46 -4.49 9.78
N LYS A 116 -52.23 -5.82 9.91
CA LYS A 116 -53.08 -6.81 9.24
C LYS A 116 -54.45 -6.91 9.91
N PHE A 117 -55.50 -6.59 9.15
CA PHE A 117 -56.92 -6.83 9.47
C PHE A 117 -57.27 -8.31 9.47
#